data_AF-A0AAW6M9F5-F1
#
_entry.id   AF-A0AAW6M9F5-F1
#
_cell.length_a   1.000
_cell.length_b   1.000
_cell.length_c   1.000
_cell.angle_alpha   90.00
_cell.angle_beta   90.00
_cell.angle_gamma   90.00
#
_symmetry.space_group_name_H-M   'P 1'
#
loop_
_entity.id
_entity.type
_entity.pdbx_description
1 polymer ?
#
loop_
_entity_poly.entity_id
_entity_poly.type
_entity_poly.pdbx_seq_one_letter_code
_entity_poly.pdbx_strand_id
1 'polypeptide(L)'
;GGARRNARAEVVGTDGEPIPHLYSAGEFGGMTPYQYNGGGNMAECLIFGQLAGVGAAAEKDPLPVLPMGVASEIVYTQGSGSHEVDPDPAASAKLGENEYLG
;
A
#
# COMPACT_ATOMS: atom_id res chain seq x y z
N GLY A 1 -1.00 2.89 -5.97
CA GLY A 1 -2.17 2.29 -5.29
C GLY A 1 -1.88 2.17 -3.80
N GLY A 2 -2.88 1.91 -2.94
CA GLY A 2 -2.67 1.80 -1.49
C GLY A 2 -3.95 2.10 -0.71
N ALA A 3 -3.84 2.35 0.59
CA ALA A 3 -4.99 2.69 1.42
C ALA A 3 -5.65 4.00 0.98
N ARG A 4 -6.98 4.08 1.09
CA ARG A 4 -7.70 5.35 0.97
C ARG A 4 -7.35 6.21 2.18
N ARG A 5 -7.12 7.51 1.95
CA ARG A 5 -6.92 8.49 3.01
C ARG A 5 -7.72 9.77 2.77
N ASN A 6 -8.05 10.48 3.84
CA ASN A 6 -8.72 11.77 3.75
C ASN A 6 -7.70 12.93 3.69
N ALA A 7 -8.19 14.17 3.64
CA ALA A 7 -7.35 15.37 3.56
C ALA A 7 -6.45 15.61 4.78
N ARG A 8 -6.68 14.90 5.90
CA ARG A 8 -5.85 14.95 7.12
C ARG A 8 -4.84 13.81 7.19
N ALA A 9 -4.65 13.06 6.10
CA ALA A 9 -3.80 11.88 6.02
C ALA A 9 -4.27 10.67 6.86
N GLU A 10 -5.48 10.72 7.41
CA GLU A 10 -6.07 9.59 8.16
C GLU A 10 -6.48 8.50 7.17
N VAL A 11 -6.11 7.25 7.45
CA VAL A 11 -6.53 6.10 6.66
C VAL A 11 -8.03 5.88 6.87
N VAL A 12 -8.75 5.67 5.78
CA VAL A 12 -10.21 5.46 5.78
C VAL A 12 -10.52 3.98 5.65
N GLY A 13 -11.33 3.47 6.57
CA GLY A 13 -11.83 2.10 6.59
C GLY A 13 -12.80 1.79 5.46
N THR A 14 -13.17 0.51 5.33
CA THR A 14 -14.15 0.08 4.32
C THR A 14 -15.56 0.55 4.62
N ASP A 15 -15.82 0.95 5.86
CA ASP A 15 -17.03 1.62 6.33
C ASP A 15 -17.08 3.11 5.93
N GLY A 16 -15.98 3.67 5.41
CA GLY A 16 -15.87 5.08 5.04
C GLY A 16 -15.44 5.99 6.19
N GLU A 17 -15.22 5.45 7.38
CA GLU A 17 -14.79 6.20 8.55
C GLU A 17 -13.26 6.20 8.71
N PRO A 18 -12.65 7.27 9.23
CA PRO A 18 -11.24 7.26 9.58
C PRO A 18 -10.93 6.19 10.63
N ILE A 19 -9.90 5.37 10.38
CA ILE A 19 -9.39 4.41 11.35
C ILE A 19 -8.61 5.19 12.41
N PRO A 20 -9.02 5.13 13.69
CA PRO A 20 -8.37 5.91 14.74
C PRO A 20 -6.86 5.63 14.81
N HIS A 21 -6.09 6.71 14.87
CA HIS A 21 -4.63 6.72 15.05
C HIS A 21 -3.83 6.15 13.88
N LEU A 22 -4.48 5.82 12.76
CA LEU A 22 -3.81 5.28 11.59
C LEU A 22 -3.73 6.34 10.48
N TYR A 23 -2.50 6.68 10.10
CA TYR A 23 -2.21 7.68 9.08
C TYR A 23 -1.37 7.07 7.96
N SER A 24 -1.44 7.68 6.77
CA SER A 24 -0.65 7.27 5.61
C SER A 24 -0.09 8.48 4.86
N ALA A 25 1.09 8.31 4.26
CA ALA A 25 1.76 9.34 3.49
C ALA A 25 2.51 8.74 2.30
N GLY A 26 2.83 9.58 1.32
CA GLY A 26 3.55 9.18 0.10
C GLY A 26 2.76 8.20 -0.77
N GLU A 27 3.47 7.23 -1.35
CA GLU A 27 2.96 6.31 -2.37
C GLU A 27 1.86 5.35 -1.88
N PHE A 28 1.73 5.16 -0.57
CA PHE A 28 0.66 4.36 0.00
C PHE A 28 -0.67 5.14 -0.04
N GLY A 29 -1.38 5.00 -1.16
CA GLY A 29 -2.63 5.73 -1.42
C GLY A 29 -2.47 6.96 -2.31
N GLY A 30 -1.50 6.94 -3.24
CA GLY A 30 -1.18 8.04 -4.14
C GLY A 30 -2.39 8.68 -4.83
N MET A 31 -2.46 10.02 -4.86
CA MET A 31 -3.59 10.80 -5.37
C MET A 31 -3.70 10.85 -6.90
N THR A 32 -2.63 10.51 -7.64
CA THR A 32 -2.58 10.53 -9.11
C THR A 32 -2.49 9.10 -9.68
N PRO A 33 -3.47 8.21 -9.41
CA PRO A 33 -3.45 6.88 -10.02
C PRO A 33 -3.50 7.02 -11.55
N TYR A 34 -2.72 6.18 -12.23
CA TYR A 34 -2.62 6.15 -13.71
C TYR A 34 -2.02 7.41 -14.36
N GLN A 35 -1.49 8.35 -13.57
CA GLN A 35 -0.85 9.57 -14.07
C GLN A 35 0.44 9.82 -13.28
N TYR A 36 1.57 9.41 -13.85
CA TYR A 36 2.87 9.73 -13.25
C TYR A 36 3.25 11.17 -13.58
N ASN A 37 3.16 12.04 -12.57
CA ASN A 37 3.68 13.39 -12.66
C ASN A 37 5.03 13.40 -11.93
N GLY A 38 6.14 13.59 -12.65
CA GLY A 38 7.50 13.43 -12.11
C GLY A 38 7.85 14.27 -10.86
N GLY A 39 7.07 15.30 -10.53
CA GLY A 39 7.20 16.06 -9.29
C GLY A 39 6.09 15.83 -8.25
N GLY A 40 4.97 15.22 -8.63
CA GLY A 40 3.79 15.06 -7.78
C GLY A 40 4.06 14.14 -6.58
N ASN A 41 4.77 13.04 -6.82
CA ASN A 41 5.13 12.04 -5.82
C ASN A 41 5.98 12.64 -4.68
N MET A 42 6.93 13.51 -5.01
CA MET A 42 7.76 14.19 -4.01
C MET A 42 6.94 15.20 -3.19
N ALA A 43 6.09 15.99 -3.85
CA ALA A 43 5.20 16.91 -3.16
C ALA A 43 4.23 16.16 -2.23
N GLU A 44 3.69 15.03 -2.67
CA GLU A 44 2.82 14.15 -1.91
C GLU A 44 3.51 13.60 -0.65
N CYS A 45 4.73 13.08 -0.79
CA CYS A 45 5.54 12.62 0.33
C CYS A 45 5.75 13.71 1.38
N LEU A 46 6.08 14.94 0.97
CA LEU A 46 6.36 16.03 1.90
C LEU A 46 5.09 16.54 2.58
N ILE A 47 4.04 16.83 1.81
CA ILE A 47 2.79 17.42 2.33
C ILE A 47 2.07 16.40 3.23
N PHE A 48 1.81 15.19 2.73
CA PHE A 48 1.12 14.18 3.52
C PHE A 48 2.02 13.59 4.61
N GLY A 49 3.35 13.57 4.42
CA GLY A 49 4.29 13.21 5.47
C GLY A 49 4.20 14.15 6.66
N GLN A 50 4.12 15.46 6.40
CA GLN A 50 3.92 16.46 7.46
C GLN A 50 2.54 16.30 8.14
N LEU A 51 1.46 16.18 7.37
CA LEU A 51 0.11 16.02 7.92
C LEU A 51 -0.01 14.75 8.78
N ALA A 52 0.44 13.61 8.25
CA ALA A 52 0.45 12.34 8.97
C ALA A 52 1.33 12.41 10.22
N GLY A 53 2.51 13.04 10.14
CA GLY A 53 3.41 13.23 11.27
C GLY A 53 2.78 14.05 12.40
N VAL A 54 2.15 15.18 12.07
CA VAL A 54 1.44 16.03 13.05
C VAL A 54 0.29 15.27 13.70
N GLY A 55 -0.56 14.58 12.92
CA GLY A 55 -1.68 13.79 13.46
C GLY A 55 -1.23 12.60 14.30
N ALA A 56 -0.16 11.92 13.87
CA ALA A 56 0.43 10.81 14.60
C ALA A 56 1.07 11.25 15.93
N ALA A 57 1.67 12.45 15.98
CA ALA A 57 2.32 12.99 17.18
C ALA A 57 1.35 13.66 18.16
N ALA A 58 0.17 14.11 17.72
CA ALA A 58 -0.82 14.73 18.60
C ALA A 58 -1.22 13.80 19.76
N GLU A 59 -1.50 14.37 20.93
CA GLU A 59 -2.09 13.63 22.05
C GLU A 59 -3.46 13.09 21.63
N LYS A 60 -3.75 11.82 21.96
CA LYS A 60 -4.96 11.12 21.53
C LYS A 60 -5.49 10.27 22.68
N ASP A 61 -6.81 10.14 22.73
CA ASP A 61 -7.47 9.26 23.68
C ASP A 61 -7.00 7.81 23.49
N PRO A 62 -6.87 7.02 24.56
CA PRO A 62 -6.48 5.63 24.43
C PRO A 62 -7.48 4.86 23.56
N LEU A 63 -6.95 4.04 22.65
CA LEU A 63 -7.78 3.16 21.83
C LEU A 63 -8.51 2.15 22.73
N PRO A 64 -9.73 1.73 22.34
CA PRO A 64 -10.38 0.61 23.00
C PRO A 64 -9.52 -0.66 22.88
N VAL A 65 -9.68 -1.58 23.82
CA VAL A 65 -9.00 -2.88 23.75
C VAL A 65 -9.48 -3.61 22.51
N LEU A 66 -8.56 -3.82 21.56
CA LEU A 66 -8.84 -4.57 20.35
C LEU A 66 -8.73 -6.07 20.65
N PRO A 67 -9.65 -6.91 20.14
CA PRO A 67 -9.57 -8.34 20.33
C PRO A 67 -8.29 -8.88 19.66
N MET A 68 -7.44 -9.52 20.47
CA MET A 68 -6.23 -10.18 20.02
C MET A 68 -6.48 -11.68 19.81
N GLY A 69 -5.77 -12.29 18.87
CA GLY A 69 -5.86 -13.74 18.64
C GLY A 69 -7.18 -14.20 18.01
N VAL A 70 -7.86 -13.32 17.24
CA VAL A 70 -9.00 -13.72 16.42
C VAL A 70 -8.54 -14.76 15.42
N ALA A 71 -9.11 -15.96 15.47
CA ALA A 71 -8.84 -17.00 14.50
C ALA A 71 -9.29 -16.52 13.11
N SER A 72 -8.38 -16.54 12.13
CA SER A 72 -8.77 -16.27 10.75
C SER A 72 -9.59 -17.46 10.25
N GLU A 73 -10.86 -17.24 9.91
CA GLU A 73 -11.67 -18.21 9.17
C GLU A 73 -11.39 -18.16 7.65
N ILE A 74 -10.44 -17.31 7.23
CA ILE A 74 -10.01 -17.21 5.85
C ILE A 74 -9.39 -18.55 5.44
N VAL A 75 -10.12 -19.26 4.59
CA VAL A 75 -9.58 -20.41 3.87
C VAL A 75 -8.71 -19.85 2.75
N TYR A 76 -7.39 -20.01 2.89
CA TYR A 76 -6.47 -19.72 1.79
C TYR A 76 -6.76 -20.71 0.67
N THR A 77 -7.54 -20.28 -0.32
CA THR A 77 -7.58 -20.96 -1.61
C THR A 77 -6.27 -20.66 -2.30
N GLN A 78 -5.61 -21.68 -2.85
CA GLN A 78 -4.46 -21.48 -3.72
C GLN A 78 -4.87 -20.50 -4.82
N GLY A 79 -4.33 -19.28 -4.78
CA GLY A 79 -4.40 -18.37 -5.91
C GLY A 79 -3.73 -19.03 -7.12
N SER A 80 -3.98 -18.56 -8.33
CA SER A 80 -3.40 -19.13 -9.56
C SER A 80 -1.86 -19.05 -9.67
N GLY A 81 -1.14 -18.75 -8.57
CA GLY A 81 0.29 -18.93 -8.43
C GLY A 81 0.56 -19.97 -7.34
N SER A 82 1.22 -21.06 -7.71
CA SER A 82 1.82 -22.03 -6.79
C SER A 82 2.86 -21.37 -5.88
N HIS A 83 3.11 -21.95 -4.69
CA HIS A 83 4.29 -21.61 -3.86
C HIS A 83 5.60 -22.11 -4.48
N GLU A 84 5.50 -23.08 -5.40
CA GLU A 84 6.56 -23.42 -6.32
C GLU A 84 6.92 -22.16 -7.12
N VAL A 85 8.20 -21.79 -7.12
CA VAL A 85 8.75 -20.87 -8.12
C VAL A 85 8.30 -21.42 -9.47
N ASP A 86 7.39 -20.70 -10.14
CA ASP A 86 7.07 -20.99 -11.53
C ASP A 86 8.42 -21.05 -12.26
N PRO A 87 8.85 -22.23 -12.78
CA PRO A 87 10.09 -22.31 -13.50
C PRO A 87 9.95 -21.34 -14.66
N ASP A 88 10.67 -20.23 -14.56
CA ASP A 88 10.57 -19.06 -15.44
C ASP A 88 10.14 -19.47 -16.86
N PRO A 89 8.89 -19.16 -17.29
CA PRO A 89 8.48 -19.45 -18.65
C PRO A 89 9.35 -18.72 -19.69
N ALA A 90 10.16 -17.74 -19.28
CA ALA A 90 11.17 -17.07 -20.08
C ALA A 90 12.49 -17.84 -20.25
N ALA A 91 12.66 -19.04 -19.68
CA ALA A 91 13.75 -19.95 -20.04
C ALA A 91 13.65 -20.51 -21.48
N SER A 92 12.75 -19.97 -22.32
CA SER A 92 12.62 -20.31 -23.74
C SER A 92 12.58 -19.09 -24.69
N ALA A 93 12.96 -17.89 -24.24
CA ALA A 93 13.06 -16.75 -25.13
C ALA A 93 14.16 -16.99 -26.20
N LYS A 94 13.77 -17.16 -27.46
CA LYS A 94 14.72 -17.23 -28.58
C LYS A 94 15.25 -15.82 -28.86
N LEU A 95 16.50 -15.58 -28.50
CA LEU A 95 17.23 -14.37 -28.82
C LEU A 95 17.76 -14.42 -30.27
N GLY A 96 17.69 -13.28 -30.96
CA GLY A 96 18.36 -13.07 -32.24
C GLY A 96 19.87 -12.84 -32.08
N GLU A 97 20.59 -12.72 -33.21
CA GLU A 97 22.00 -12.34 -33.18
C GLU A 97 22.13 -10.92 -32.60
N ASN A 98 22.85 -10.79 -31.48
CA ASN A 98 23.08 -9.56 -30.69
C ASN A 98 21.93 -9.11 -29.76
N GLU A 99 21.02 -10.00 -29.35
CA GLU A 99 20.08 -9.72 -28.26
C GLU A 99 20.54 -10.36 -26.95
N TYR A 100 20.31 -9.66 -25.83
CA TYR A 100 20.65 -10.11 -24.49
C TYR A 100 19.48 -9.87 -23.54
N LEU A 101 19.14 -10.88 -22.73
CA LEU A 101 18.26 -10.71 -21.56
C LEU A 101 19.11 -10.15 -20.41
N GLY A 102 18.65 -9.04 -19.83
CA GLY A 102 19.25 -8.39 -18.65
C GLY A 102 18.64 -8.85 -17.33
#